data_AF-C3RUH7-F1
#
_entry.id   AF-C3RUH7-F1
#
_cell.length_a   1.000
_cell.length_b   1.000
_cell.length_c   1.000
_cell.angle_alpha   90.00
_cell.angle_beta   90.00
_cell.angle_gamma   90.00
#
_symmetry.space_group_name_H-M   'P 1'
#
loop_
_entity.id
_entity.type
_entity.pdbx_description
1 polymer ?
#
loop_
_entity_poly.entity_id
_entity_poly.type
_entity_poly.pdbx_seq_one_letter_code
_entity_poly.pdbx_strand_id
1 'polypeptide(L)' 'ISVRTRELCNEQTRLFHDEIRPELERNGIRILPWSDLTADERFSLAELFRNSIFPVLTPLAVDPAHPIPVH' A
#
# COMPACT_ATOMS: atom_id res chain seq x y z
N ILE A 1 23.19 13.90 -3.19
CA ILE A 1 22.48 12.71 -2.63
C ILE A 1 21.06 12.59 -3.21
N SER A 2 20.27 13.67 -3.25
CA SER A 2 18.86 13.63 -3.72
C SER A 2 18.62 13.09 -5.14
N VAL A 3 19.45 13.45 -6.14
CA VAL A 3 19.24 13.02 -7.54
C VAL A 3 19.39 11.50 -7.71
N ARG A 4 20.46 10.92 -7.16
CA ARG A 4 20.70 9.47 -7.23
C ARG A 4 19.62 8.66 -6.51
N THR A 5 19.12 9.14 -5.37
CA THR A 5 18.00 8.49 -4.68
C THR A 5 16.74 8.51 -5.54
N ARG A 6 16.44 9.63 -6.20
CA ARG A 6 15.28 9.74 -7.09
C ARG A 6 15.39 8.80 -8.30
N GLU A 7 16.57 8.70 -8.89
CA GLU A 7 16.83 7.76 -9.99
C GLU A 7 16.58 6.31 -9.55
N LEU A 8 17.06 5.91 -8.38
CA LEU A 8 16.83 4.57 -7.84
C LEU A 8 15.35 4.30 -7.55
N CYS A 9 14.61 5.27 -7.00
CA CYS A 9 13.16 5.11 -6.79
C CYS A 9 12.39 4.99 -8.12
N ASN A 10 12.79 5.74 -9.14
CA ASN A 10 12.18 5.64 -10.46
C ASN A 10 12.45 4.29 -11.11
N GLU A 11 13.69 3.80 -10.99
CA GLU A 11 14.08 2.46 -11.45
C GLU A 11 13.26 1.37 -10.77
N GLN A 12 13.17 1.41 -9.43
CA GLN A 12 12.37 0.47 -8.65
C GLN A 12 10.90 0.48 -9.08
N THR A 13 10.34 1.68 -9.29
CA THR A 13 8.95 1.84 -9.75
C THR A 13 8.77 1.20 -11.12
N ARG A 14 9.68 1.48 -12.06
CA ARG A 14 9.63 0.90 -13.42
C ARG A 14 9.71 -0.62 -13.37
N LEU A 15 10.69 -1.19 -12.67
CA LEU A 15 10.84 -2.64 -12.53
C LEU A 15 9.60 -3.29 -11.92
N PHE A 16 8.99 -2.65 -10.91
CA PHE A 16 7.78 -3.16 -10.29
C PHE A 16 6.59 -3.18 -11.27
N HIS A 17 6.39 -2.11 -12.04
CA HIS A 17 5.25 -1.98 -12.93
C HIS A 17 5.40 -2.77 -14.23
N ASP A 18 6.59 -2.78 -14.82
CA ASP A 18 6.81 -3.27 -16.18
C ASP A 18 7.29 -4.73 -16.22
N GLU A 19 7.88 -5.22 -15.13
CA GLU A 19 8.45 -6.58 -15.07
C GLU A 19 7.78 -7.43 -13.97
N ILE A 20 7.88 -6.99 -12.72
CA ILE A 20 7.48 -7.82 -11.57
C ILE A 20 5.97 -8.05 -11.53
N ARG A 21 5.15 -6.99 -11.66
CA ARG A 21 3.70 -7.12 -11.64
C ARG A 21 3.17 -8.03 -12.77
N PRO A 22 3.57 -7.86 -14.04
CA PRO A 22 3.18 -8.76 -15.11
C PRO A 22 3.63 -10.22 -14.91
N GLU A 23 4.83 -10.46 -14.35
CA GLU A 23 5.30 -11.81 -14.02
C GLU A 23 4.46 -12.45 -12.91
N LEU A 24 4.10 -11.70 -11.86
CA LEU A 24 3.20 -12.18 -10.82
C LEU A 24 1.84 -12.58 -11.40
N GLU A 25 1.27 -11.73 -12.26
CA GLU A 25 -0.04 -12.00 -12.88
C GLU A 25 0.00 -13.25 -13.76
N ARG A 26 1.07 -13.46 -14.53
CA ARG A 26 1.29 -14.69 -15.31
C ARG A 26 1.38 -15.94 -14.45
N ASN A 27 1.86 -15.80 -13.21
CA ASN A 27 1.90 -16.88 -12.22
C ASN A 27 0.63 -16.96 -11.36
N GLY A 28 -0.44 -16.25 -11.74
CA GLY A 28 -1.74 -16.29 -11.04
C GLY A 28 -1.82 -15.42 -9.78
N ILE A 29 -0.80 -14.61 -9.50
CA ILE A 29 -0.76 -13.70 -8.35
C ILE A 29 -1.12 -12.29 -8.84
N ARG A 30 -2.27 -11.76 -8.42
CA ARG A 30 -2.77 -10.44 -8.87
C ARG A 30 -2.75 -9.44 -7.73
N ILE A 31 -2.15 -8.27 -7.97
CA ILE A 31 -2.21 -7.12 -7.05
C ILE A 31 -3.31 -6.19 -7.53
N LEU A 32 -4.51 -6.35 -6.96
CA LEU A 32 -5.71 -5.67 -7.43
C LEU A 32 -5.93 -4.31 -6.76
N PRO A 33 -6.35 -3.28 -7.50
CA PRO A 33 -6.94 -2.09 -6.91
C PRO A 33 -8.34 -2.40 -6.36
N TRP A 34 -8.83 -1.57 -5.44
CA TRP A 34 -10.17 -1.72 -4.84
C TRP A 34 -11.30 -1.79 -5.88
N SER A 35 -11.15 -1.07 -7.00
CA SER A 35 -12.09 -1.06 -8.12
C SER A 35 -12.31 -2.44 -8.74
N ASP A 36 -11.30 -3.31 -8.68
CA ASP A 36 -11.28 -4.58 -9.40
C ASP A 36 -11.73 -5.75 -8.51
N LEU A 37 -12.03 -5.46 -7.25
CA LEU A 37 -12.59 -6.43 -6.31
C LEU A 37 -14.10 -6.61 -6.55
N THR A 38 -14.54 -7.86 -6.39
CA THR A 38 -15.96 -8.22 -6.33
C THR A 38 -16.64 -7.64 -5.09
N ALA A 39 -17.98 -7.63 -5.10
CA ALA A 39 -18.75 -7.15 -3.96
C ALA A 39 -18.45 -7.95 -2.67
N ASP A 40 -18.30 -9.26 -2.79
CA ASP A 40 -18.03 -10.15 -1.65
C ASP A 40 -16.62 -9.93 -1.10
N GLU A 41 -15.60 -9.80 -1.95
CA GLU A 41 -14.23 -9.48 -1.53
C GLU A 41 -14.16 -8.13 -0.81
N ARG A 42 -14.86 -7.11 -1.33
CA ARG A 42 -14.96 -5.80 -0.68
C ARG A 42 -15.63 -5.90 0.69
N PHE A 43 -16.68 -6.70 0.81
CA PHE A 43 -17.35 -6.94 2.08
C PHE A 43 -16.39 -7.59 3.09
N SER A 44 -15.73 -8.68 2.72
CA SER A 44 -14.76 -9.37 3.58
C SER A 44 -13.60 -8.47 4.00
N LEU A 45 -13.05 -7.68 3.09
CA LEU A 45 -11.99 -6.72 3.43
C LEU A 45 -12.48 -5.60 4.34
N ALA A 46 -13.72 -5.13 4.17
CA ALA A 46 -14.31 -4.14 5.06
C ALA A 46 -14.53 -4.69 6.47
N GLU A 47 -14.92 -5.96 6.60
CA GLU A 47 -14.99 -6.65 7.90
C GLU A 47 -13.62 -6.81 8.53
N LEU A 48 -12.63 -7.30 7.78
CA LEU A 48 -11.24 -7.39 8.24
C LEU A 48 -10.72 -6.03 8.73
N PHE A 49 -10.99 -4.97 7.96
CA PHE A 49 -10.61 -3.63 8.33
C PHE A 49 -11.25 -3.21 9.66
N ARG A 50 -12.58 -3.34 9.80
CA ARG A 50 -13.28 -2.95 11.03
C ARG A 50 -12.84 -3.76 12.26
N ASN A 51 -12.63 -5.06 12.08
CA ASN A 51 -12.46 -5.99 13.20
C ASN A 51 -10.99 -6.15 13.63
N SER A 52 -10.04 -5.91 12.73
CA SER A 52 -8.62 -6.23 12.98
C SER A 52 -7.67 -5.08 12.71
N ILE A 53 -7.92 -4.25 11.70
CA ILE A 53 -7.00 -3.15 11.33
C ILE A 53 -7.36 -1.88 12.07
N PHE A 54 -8.63 -1.45 12.02
CA PHE A 54 -9.10 -0.22 12.65
C PHE A 54 -8.83 -0.15 14.16
N PRO A 55 -9.01 -1.24 14.96
CA PRO A 55 -8.77 -1.17 16.40
C PRO A 55 -7.30 -0.93 16.78
N VAL A 56 -6.36 -1.27 15.90
CA VAL A 56 -4.91 -1.08 16.13
C VAL A 56 -4.36 0.17 15.45
N LEU A 57 -5.16 0.82 14.59
CA LEU A 57 -4.89 2.17 14.14
C LEU A 57 -5.18 3.12 15.29
N THR A 58 -4.28 3.18 16.27
CA THR A 58 -4.27 4.27 17.24
C THR A 58 -4.29 5.56 16.43
N PRO A 59 -5.31 6.42 16.58
CA PRO A 59 -5.31 7.69 15.90
C PRO A 59 -4.17 8.50 16.50
N LEU A 60 -3.03 8.53 15.79
CA LEU A 60 -2.07 9.61 15.89
C LEU A 60 -2.79 10.82 15.33
N ALA A 61 -3.60 11.45 16.19
CA ALA A 61 -3.94 12.84 16.02
C ALA A 61 -2.59 13.55 15.91
N VAL A 62 -2.21 13.87 14.68
CA VAL A 62 -1.19 14.89 14.42
C VAL A 62 -1.83 16.17 14.94
N ASP A 63 -1.79 16.35 16.25
CA ASP A 63 -2.00 17.65 16.87
C ASP A 63 -0.88 18.52 16.30
N PRO A 64 -1.19 19.63 15.61
CA PRO A 64 -0.17 20.58 15.16
C PRO A 64 0.77 21.03 16.29
N ALA A 65 0.34 20.92 17.56
CA ALA A 65 1.15 21.22 18.74
C ALA A 65 2.02 20.04 19.26
N HIS A 66 1.83 18.80 18.76
CA HIS A 66 2.63 17.63 19.14
C HIS A 66 3.05 16.80 17.91
N PRO A 67 4.17 17.15 17.26
CA PRO A 67 4.75 16.32 16.21
C PRO A 67 5.21 14.96 16.76
N ILE A 68 4.92 13.90 16.02
CA ILE A 68 5.37 12.54 16.31
C ILE A 68 6.91 12.50 16.21
N PRO A 69 7.64 11.86 17.14
CA PRO A 69 9.07 11.73 17.04
C PRO A 69 9.45 10.87 15.82
N VAL A 70 10.13 11.49 14.87
CA VAL A 70 10.90 10.77 13.84
C VAL A 70 12.26 10.45 14.46
N HIS A 71 12.45 9.19 14.88
CA HIS A 71 13.80 8.65 15.03
C HIS A 71 14.39 8.35 13.66
#